data_AF-A0A653PJI0-F1
#
_entry.id   AF-A0A653PJI0-F1
#
_cell.length_a   1.000
_cell.length_b   1.000
_cell.length_c   1.000
_cell.angle_alpha   90.00
_cell.angle_beta   90.00
_cell.angle_gamma   90.00
#
_symmetry.space_group_name_H-M   'P 1'
#
loop_
_entity.id
_entity.type
_entity.pdbx_description
1 polymer ?
#
loop_
_entity_poly.entity_id
_entity_poly.type
_entity_poly.pdbx_seq_one_letter_code
_entity_poly.pdbx_strand_id
1 'polypeptide(L)'
;MTCYQWCRKAGVRNEQAVRMQYTPEQKEEFFTVLRRVESVTLAAAELGLNVNTCHRWASEAGIASKAPGSDRREKFLRLREIGMSRSEAITAVGVNPKTAREWERGIRKSGGRRIYPDGRVVDYKRGVSTKTSSTGTPGVVPVQVAALEKSIDPRYLNVQERELIRDLQATGSSVRAIARTIGRSPSTVSRELARNTDPLLGYLPHGAHRKAATRRRRPKSAKLAIESGLRNYVKDKLLLRWSPEQISHTLVEEFPDRPEMRVSTETIYQALYLQSRGGLKREVQAALHRPDPP
;
A
#
# COMPACT_ATOMS: atom_id res chain seq x y z
N MET A 1 11.09 -23.21 -4.11
CA MET A 1 11.53 -24.17 -3.07
C MET A 1 12.78 -23.63 -2.44
N THR A 2 12.76 -23.40 -1.12
CA THR A 2 13.91 -22.83 -0.39
C THR A 2 14.98 -23.89 -0.15
N CYS A 3 16.25 -23.49 -0.14
CA CYS A 3 17.43 -24.33 0.12
C CYS A 3 17.23 -25.38 1.24
N TYR A 4 16.51 -25.01 2.31
CA TYR A 4 16.16 -25.86 3.45
C TYR A 4 15.36 -27.13 3.10
N GLN A 5 14.53 -27.10 2.05
CA GLN A 5 13.71 -28.23 1.61
C GLN A 5 14.54 -29.27 0.81
N TRP A 6 15.66 -28.85 0.23
CA TRP A 6 16.54 -29.71 -0.58
C TRP A 6 17.44 -30.57 0.31
N CYS A 7 18.08 -29.97 1.33
CA CYS A 7 18.93 -30.70 2.28
C CYS A 7 18.17 -31.80 3.04
N ARG A 8 16.90 -31.56 3.40
CA ARG A 8 16.07 -32.56 4.11
C ARG A 8 15.67 -33.75 3.23
N LYS A 9 15.53 -33.53 1.92
CA LYS A 9 15.20 -34.59 0.94
C LYS A 9 16.43 -35.43 0.56
N ALA A 10 17.64 -34.86 0.71
CA ALA A 10 18.91 -35.50 0.41
C ALA A 10 19.52 -36.32 1.59
N GLY A 11 18.83 -36.45 2.72
CA GLY A 11 19.29 -37.26 3.86
C GLY A 11 20.52 -36.72 4.60
N VAL A 12 21.05 -35.56 4.20
CA VAL A 12 22.18 -34.90 4.87
C VAL A 12 21.69 -34.32 6.19
N ARG A 13 21.86 -35.07 7.29
CA ARG A 13 21.73 -34.50 8.63
C ARG A 13 22.85 -33.46 8.76
N ASN A 14 22.47 -32.21 9.02
CA ASN A 14 23.43 -31.18 9.35
C ASN A 14 24.01 -31.51 10.74
N GLU A 15 25.10 -32.28 10.76
CA GLU A 15 25.82 -32.71 11.97
C GLU A 15 26.55 -31.55 12.67
N GLN A 16 26.49 -30.33 12.12
CA GLN A 16 27.10 -29.13 12.68
C GLN A 16 26.12 -28.16 13.35
N ALA A 17 25.03 -28.65 13.91
CA ALA A 17 24.27 -27.88 14.90
C ALA A 17 24.74 -28.23 16.32
N VAL A 18 26.04 -28.11 16.59
CA VAL A 18 26.51 -27.94 17.97
C VAL A 18 25.81 -26.69 18.46
N ARG A 19 24.81 -26.84 19.33
CA ARG A 19 24.20 -25.70 20.03
C ARG A 19 25.37 -25.04 20.75
N MET A 20 25.85 -23.91 20.24
CA MET A 20 26.86 -23.11 20.91
C MET A 20 26.27 -22.74 22.28
N GLN A 21 26.72 -23.44 23.32
CA GLN A 21 26.22 -23.27 24.68
C GLN A 21 26.94 -22.05 25.23
N TYR A 22 26.22 -20.94 25.31
CA TYR A 22 26.72 -19.74 25.96
C TYR A 22 26.62 -19.92 27.46
N THR A 23 27.66 -19.51 28.20
CA THR A 23 27.67 -19.63 29.65
C THR A 23 26.80 -18.54 30.29
N PRO A 24 26.33 -18.74 31.54
CA PRO A 24 25.62 -17.71 32.29
C PRO A 24 26.44 -16.42 32.44
N GLU A 25 27.76 -16.51 32.59
CA GLU A 25 28.63 -15.33 32.70
C GLU A 25 28.58 -14.47 31.43
N GLN A 26 28.59 -15.09 30.24
CA GLN A 26 28.49 -14.37 28.97
C GLN A 26 27.14 -13.64 28.81
N LYS A 27 26.06 -14.18 29.39
CA LYS A 27 24.75 -13.55 29.39
C LYS A 27 24.71 -12.33 30.32
N GLU A 28 25.34 -12.40 31.49
CA GLU A 28 25.44 -11.27 32.42
C GLU A 28 26.34 -10.15 31.89
N GLU A 29 27.48 -10.51 31.29
CA GLU A 29 28.39 -9.58 30.65
C GLU A 29 27.67 -8.85 29.50
N PHE A 30 26.90 -9.58 28.69
CA PHE A 30 26.04 -8.99 27.66
C PHE A 30 25.06 -7.95 28.22
N PHE A 31 24.36 -8.23 29.32
CA PHE A 31 23.44 -7.24 29.90
C PHE A 31 24.16 -6.02 30.49
N THR A 32 25.38 -6.19 30.99
CA THR A 32 26.20 -5.09 31.47
C THR A 32 26.62 -4.17 30.32
N VAL A 33 27.09 -4.74 29.22
CA VAL A 33 27.41 -3.97 28.00
C VAL A 33 26.15 -3.35 27.38
N LEU A 34 25.03 -4.07 27.38
CA LEU A 34 23.76 -3.58 26.84
C LEU A 34 23.24 -2.35 27.60
N ARG A 35 23.40 -2.29 28.93
CA ARG A 35 23.07 -1.10 29.74
C ARG A 35 23.91 0.12 29.38
N ARG A 36 25.16 -0.08 28.94
CA ARG A 36 26.06 1.00 28.52
C ARG A 36 25.74 1.49 27.10
N VAL A 37 25.52 0.57 26.16
CA VAL A 37 25.47 0.88 24.71
C VAL A 37 24.03 1.03 24.20
N GLU A 38 23.04 0.55 24.95
CA GLU A 38 21.59 0.56 24.64
C GLU A 38 21.21 -0.13 23.31
N SER A 39 22.17 -0.77 22.63
CA SER A 39 21.99 -1.43 21.34
C SER A 39 22.53 -2.86 21.39
N VAL A 40 21.65 -3.82 21.12
CA VAL A 40 21.97 -5.26 21.14
C VAL A 40 23.02 -5.62 20.09
N THR A 41 22.97 -5.01 18.91
CA THR A 41 23.91 -5.30 17.82
C THR A 41 25.33 -4.82 18.16
N LEU A 42 25.45 -3.67 18.83
CA LEU A 42 26.75 -3.15 19.26
C LEU A 42 27.29 -3.94 20.45
N ALA A 43 26.45 -4.26 21.43
CA ALA A 43 26.83 -5.10 22.57
C ALA A 43 27.28 -6.51 22.13
N ALA A 44 26.60 -7.09 21.14
CA ALA A 44 27.00 -8.37 20.56
C ALA A 44 28.33 -8.29 19.80
N ALA A 45 28.58 -7.18 19.07
CA ALA A 45 29.82 -6.96 18.36
C ALA A 45 31.02 -6.78 19.30
N GLU A 46 30.85 -6.07 20.43
CA GLU A 46 31.91 -5.87 21.43
C GLU A 46 32.33 -7.18 22.11
N LEU A 47 31.37 -8.08 22.36
CA LEU A 47 31.63 -9.37 23.04
C LEU A 47 31.88 -10.54 22.08
N GLY A 48 31.86 -10.29 20.76
CA GLY A 48 32.00 -11.35 19.75
C GLY A 48 30.87 -12.39 19.78
N LEU A 49 29.72 -12.06 20.37
CA LEU A 49 28.60 -12.98 20.54
C LEU A 49 27.67 -12.97 19.32
N ASN A 50 26.95 -14.07 19.12
CA ASN A 50 25.97 -14.13 18.04
C ASN A 50 24.81 -13.14 18.29
N VAL A 51 24.63 -12.21 17.35
CA VAL A 51 23.62 -11.15 17.40
C VAL A 51 22.20 -11.68 17.60
N ASN A 52 21.85 -12.82 16.99
CA ASN A 52 20.51 -13.42 17.11
C ASN A 52 20.26 -13.98 18.52
N THR A 53 21.28 -14.57 19.15
CA THR A 53 21.21 -15.04 20.54
C THR A 53 21.02 -13.86 21.48
N CYS A 54 21.76 -12.78 21.25
CA CYS A 54 21.67 -11.55 22.04
C CYS A 54 20.29 -10.87 21.93
N HIS A 55 19.70 -10.85 20.72
CA HIS A 55 18.32 -10.37 20.52
C HIS A 55 17.29 -11.23 21.24
N ARG A 56 17.48 -12.56 21.26
CA ARG A 56 16.63 -13.47 22.03
C ARG A 56 16.73 -13.18 23.53
N TRP A 57 17.93 -13.02 24.09
CA TRP A 57 18.12 -12.67 25.51
C TRP A 57 17.50 -11.33 25.88
N ALA A 58 17.68 -10.30 25.05
CA ALA A 58 17.06 -9.00 25.26
C ALA A 58 15.52 -9.09 25.22
N SER A 59 14.97 -9.92 24.33
CA SER A 59 13.52 -10.13 24.20
C SER A 59 12.94 -10.91 25.39
N GLU A 60 13.60 -11.98 25.83
CA GLU A 60 13.24 -12.76 27.03
C GLU A 60 13.29 -11.90 28.31
N ALA A 61 14.22 -10.94 28.36
CA ALA A 61 14.33 -9.97 29.46
C ALA A 61 13.39 -8.75 29.33
N GLY A 62 12.58 -8.66 28.27
CA GLY A 62 11.67 -7.53 28.03
C GLY A 62 12.37 -6.19 27.73
N ILE A 63 13.65 -6.21 27.36
CA ILE A 63 14.44 -4.99 27.12
C ILE A 63 14.28 -4.53 25.67
N ALA A 64 13.71 -3.34 25.47
CA ALA A 64 13.63 -2.70 24.17
C ALA A 64 15.02 -2.20 23.74
N SER A 65 15.60 -2.82 22.70
CA SER A 65 16.90 -2.40 22.17
C SER A 65 16.80 -1.30 21.11
N LYS A 66 17.69 -0.31 21.14
CA LYS A 66 17.80 0.70 20.09
C LYS A 66 18.55 0.12 18.89
N ALA A 67 17.99 0.32 17.69
CA ALA A 67 18.69 -0.02 16.45
C ALA A 67 19.97 0.83 16.31
N PRO A 68 21.08 0.28 15.81
CA PRO A 68 22.30 1.05 15.57
C PRO A 68 22.02 2.29 14.71
N GLY A 69 22.33 3.48 15.23
CA GLY A 69 22.09 4.75 14.54
C GLY A 69 20.67 5.31 14.64
N SER A 70 19.78 4.74 15.47
CA SER A 70 18.46 5.33 15.78
C SER A 70 18.56 6.75 16.34
N ASP A 71 19.65 7.03 17.06
CA ASP A 71 19.97 8.30 17.71
C ASP A 71 20.54 9.36 16.75
N ARG A 72 20.89 9.01 15.50
CA ARG A 72 21.42 10.00 14.53
C ARG A 72 20.43 11.13 14.24
N ARG A 73 19.14 10.80 14.18
CA ARG A 73 18.08 11.81 13.99
C ARG A 73 17.98 12.75 15.19
N GLU A 74 18.03 12.19 16.39
CA GLU A 74 17.91 12.94 17.64
C GLU A 74 19.12 13.86 17.83
N LYS A 75 20.33 13.34 17.64
CA LYS A 75 21.57 14.14 17.58
C LYS A 75 21.50 15.27 16.55
N PHE A 76 21.03 15.00 15.34
CA PHE A 76 20.87 16.03 14.31
C PHE A 76 19.88 17.13 14.73
N LEU A 77 18.72 16.75 15.29
CA LEU A 77 17.72 17.71 15.74
C LEU A 77 18.22 18.56 16.90
N ARG A 78 18.94 17.95 17.86
CA ARG A 78 19.57 18.66 18.99
C ARG A 78 20.59 19.69 18.51
N LEU A 79 21.44 19.34 17.55
CA LEU A 79 22.39 20.29 16.94
C LEU A 79 21.68 21.46 16.24
N ARG A 80 20.54 21.19 15.59
CA ARG A 80 19.72 22.23 14.95
C ARG A 80 19.02 23.13 15.97
N GLU A 81 18.60 22.60 17.12
CA GLU A 81 18.02 23.39 18.22
C GLU A 81 19.05 24.31 18.87
N ILE A 82 20.31 23.88 18.97
CA ILE A 82 21.44 24.69 19.49
C ILE A 82 21.84 25.81 18.49
N GLY A 83 21.21 25.87 17.30
CA GLY A 83 21.42 26.91 16.30
C GLY A 83 22.52 26.60 15.28
N MET A 84 23.09 25.40 15.30
CA MET A 84 24.10 24.98 14.32
C MET A 84 23.53 24.97 12.90
N SER A 85 24.33 25.37 11.92
CA SER A 85 23.91 25.36 10.53
C SER A 85 23.62 23.94 10.05
N ARG A 86 22.70 23.80 9.08
CA ARG A 86 22.32 22.48 8.57
C ARG A 86 23.52 21.70 8.02
N SER A 87 24.43 22.38 7.32
CA SER A 87 25.62 21.76 6.73
C SER A 87 26.58 21.23 7.78
N GLU A 88 26.81 21.98 8.87
CA GLU A 88 27.65 21.54 9.98
C GLU A 88 27.00 20.36 10.73
N ALA A 89 25.69 20.41 10.99
CA ALA A 89 24.98 19.32 11.63
C ALA A 89 24.94 18.03 10.77
N ILE A 90 24.88 18.17 9.44
CA ILE A 90 25.00 17.06 8.49
C ILE A 90 26.38 16.39 8.61
N THR A 91 27.44 17.19 8.60
CA THR A 91 28.83 16.72 8.69
C THR A 91 29.08 16.04 10.03
N ALA A 92 28.63 16.64 11.14
CA ALA A 92 28.80 16.11 12.48
C ALA A 92 28.12 14.75 12.70
N VAL A 93 26.96 14.51 12.07
CA VAL A 93 26.18 13.27 12.24
C VAL A 93 26.48 12.24 11.13
N GLY A 94 27.12 12.65 10.03
CA GLY A 94 27.46 11.79 8.90
C GLY A 94 26.22 11.29 8.13
N VAL A 95 25.29 12.20 7.81
CA VAL A 95 24.01 11.87 7.15
C VAL A 95 23.89 12.52 5.77
N ASN A 96 23.05 11.97 4.89
CA ASN A 96 22.82 12.59 3.58
C ASN A 96 22.02 13.91 3.73
N PRO A 97 22.37 15.00 3.01
CA PRO A 97 21.64 16.27 3.06
C PRO A 97 20.13 16.17 2.79
N LYS A 98 19.70 15.22 1.95
CA LYS A 98 18.29 14.94 1.69
C LYS A 98 17.59 14.35 2.92
N THR A 99 18.25 13.45 3.63
CA THR A 99 17.73 12.84 4.86
C THR A 99 17.60 13.88 5.98
N ALA A 100 18.57 14.78 6.11
CA ALA A 100 18.51 15.91 7.03
C ALA A 100 17.29 16.82 6.76
N ARG A 101 17.05 17.19 5.49
CA ARG A 101 15.85 17.95 5.08
C ARG A 101 14.54 17.23 5.38
N GLU A 102 14.52 15.90 5.18
CA GLU A 102 13.35 15.09 5.52
C GLU A 102 13.08 15.08 7.03
N TRP A 103 14.12 15.02 7.87
CA TRP A 103 13.99 15.08 9.32
C TRP A 103 13.46 16.41 9.83
N GLU A 104 13.94 17.54 9.29
CA GLU A 104 13.41 18.87 9.63
C GLU A 104 11.95 19.03 9.21
N ARG A 105 11.54 18.41 8.10
CA ARG A 105 10.14 18.34 7.66
C ARG A 105 9.32 17.31 8.43
N GLY A 106 9.86 16.68 9.47
CA GLY A 106 9.19 15.66 10.27
C GLY A 106 8.91 14.35 9.55
N ILE A 107 9.48 14.12 8.36
CA ILE A 107 9.27 12.93 7.54
C ILE A 107 10.05 11.75 8.15
N ARG A 108 9.34 10.66 8.44
CA ARG A 108 9.92 9.43 9.02
C ARG A 108 9.97 8.33 7.96
N LYS A 109 10.98 7.47 8.04
CA LYS A 109 11.10 6.28 7.20
C LYS A 109 11.00 5.02 8.05
N SER A 110 10.17 4.07 7.62
CA SER A 110 10.08 2.76 8.27
C SER A 110 9.68 1.70 7.25
N GLY A 111 10.41 0.58 7.19
CA GLY A 111 10.06 -0.56 6.33
C GLY A 111 9.86 -0.22 4.84
N GLY A 112 10.60 0.74 4.28
CA GLY A 112 10.45 1.19 2.89
C GLY A 112 9.32 2.20 2.64
N ARG A 113 8.64 2.65 3.70
CA ARG A 113 7.57 3.66 3.65
C ARG A 113 8.09 5.02 4.11
N ARG A 114 7.61 6.09 3.48
CA ARG A 114 7.76 7.47 3.97
C ARG A 114 6.47 7.91 4.64
N ILE A 115 6.57 8.37 5.88
CA ILE A 115 5.46 8.86 6.72
C ILE A 115 5.66 10.35 6.89
N TYR A 116 4.71 11.14 6.42
CA TYR A 116 4.72 12.60 6.50
C TYR A 116 3.98 13.08 7.77
N PRO A 117 4.24 14.30 8.26
CA PRO A 117 3.55 14.85 9.44
C PRO A 117 2.03 14.95 9.27
N ASP A 118 1.54 15.11 8.03
CA ASP A 118 0.12 15.18 7.67
C ASP A 118 -0.59 13.80 7.69
N GLY A 119 0.11 12.73 8.07
CA GLY A 119 -0.40 11.36 8.06
C GLY A 119 -0.36 10.68 6.68
N ARG A 120 0.14 11.35 5.64
CA ARG A 120 0.37 10.72 4.33
C ARG A 120 1.45 9.65 4.47
N VAL A 121 1.17 8.46 3.94
CA VAL A 121 2.14 7.36 3.86
C VAL A 121 2.35 6.97 2.41
N VAL A 122 3.61 6.98 1.96
CA VAL A 122 4.01 6.58 0.60
C VAL A 122 4.82 5.29 0.69
N ASP A 123 4.25 4.19 0.18
CA ASP A 123 4.92 2.90 0.02
C ASP A 123 5.34 2.72 -1.45
N TYR A 124 6.64 2.81 -1.72
CA TYR A 124 7.18 2.70 -3.08
C TYR A 124 7.17 1.26 -3.63
N LYS A 125 7.02 0.23 -2.78
CA LYS A 125 6.92 -1.16 -3.23
C LYS A 125 5.51 -1.54 -3.65
N ARG A 126 4.49 -0.90 -3.08
CA ARG A 126 3.08 -1.17 -3.37
C ARG A 126 2.45 -0.17 -4.34
N GLY A 127 3.13 0.92 -4.66
CA GLY A 127 2.65 1.89 -5.67
C GLY A 127 1.37 2.65 -5.27
N VAL A 128 0.97 2.59 -3.99
CA VAL A 128 -0.23 3.29 -3.49
C VAL A 128 0.19 4.29 -2.41
N SER A 129 -0.24 5.54 -2.58
CA SER A 129 -0.17 6.58 -1.54
C SER A 129 -1.43 6.46 -0.69
N THR A 130 -1.32 5.95 0.53
CA THR A 130 -2.45 5.89 1.47
C THR A 130 -2.36 7.06 2.45
N LYS A 131 -3.45 7.83 2.58
CA LYS A 131 -3.64 8.73 3.72
C LYS A 131 -4.11 7.86 4.89
N THR A 132 -3.23 7.60 5.85
CA THR A 132 -3.57 6.87 7.06
C THR A 132 -3.58 7.87 8.19
N SER A 133 -4.76 8.12 8.75
CA SER A 133 -4.90 8.87 10.00
C SER A 133 -4.02 8.24 11.08
N SER A 134 -3.29 9.11 11.76
CA SER A 134 -2.19 8.82 12.66
C SER A 134 -2.63 8.11 13.95
N THR A 135 -2.73 6.78 13.91
CA THR A 135 -2.61 5.97 15.14
C THR A 135 -1.99 4.64 14.77
N GLY A 136 -0.77 4.42 15.23
CA GLY A 136 0.00 3.21 14.95
C GLY A 136 -0.60 2.01 15.67
N THR A 137 -1.10 1.04 14.90
CA THR A 137 -1.06 -0.42 15.12
C THR A 137 -1.64 -1.06 13.85
N PRO A 138 -0.98 -2.03 13.19
CA PRO A 138 -1.58 -2.82 12.12
C PRO A 138 -2.48 -3.91 12.74
N GLY A 139 -3.48 -3.46 13.50
CA GLY A 139 -4.63 -4.23 13.92
C GLY A 139 -5.81 -3.68 13.13
N VAL A 140 -6.74 -4.58 12.77
CA VAL A 140 -8.01 -4.28 12.10
C VAL A 140 -8.46 -2.85 12.43
N VAL A 141 -8.45 -1.97 11.42
CA VAL A 141 -8.93 -0.60 11.58
C VAL A 141 -10.35 -0.73 12.11
N PRO A 142 -10.70 -0.23 13.30
CA PRO A 142 -12.10 -0.03 13.61
C PRO A 142 -12.53 1.03 12.61
N VAL A 143 -13.20 0.60 11.55
CA VAL A 143 -13.90 1.54 10.68
C VAL A 143 -14.83 2.27 11.64
N GLN A 144 -14.55 3.55 11.92
CA GLN A 144 -15.40 4.34 12.79
C GLN A 144 -16.81 4.20 12.24
N VAL A 145 -17.75 3.70 13.04
CA VAL A 145 -19.13 3.44 12.61
C VAL A 145 -19.71 4.71 11.96
N ALA A 146 -19.39 5.87 12.52
CA ALA A 146 -19.72 7.19 11.98
C ALA A 146 -19.24 7.44 10.53
N ALA A 147 -18.12 6.87 10.09
CA ALA A 147 -17.64 6.98 8.72
C ALA A 147 -18.42 6.09 7.72
N LEU A 148 -18.99 4.97 8.19
CA LEU A 148 -19.89 4.11 7.41
C LEU A 148 -21.31 4.69 7.33
N GLU A 149 -21.73 5.41 8.36
CA GLU A 149 -23.03 6.07 8.45
C GLU A 149 -23.07 7.40 7.68
N LYS A 150 -21.91 7.94 7.31
CA LYS A 150 -21.82 9.26 6.67
C LYS A 150 -22.58 9.25 5.33
N SER A 151 -23.67 10.02 5.29
CA SER A 151 -24.40 10.33 4.06
C SER A 151 -23.43 10.92 3.03
N ILE A 152 -23.26 10.21 1.91
CA ILE A 152 -22.32 10.63 0.85
C ILE A 152 -22.91 11.78 0.03
N ASP A 153 -24.21 11.70 -0.23
CA ASP A 153 -25.00 12.72 -0.92
C ASP A 153 -26.49 12.41 -0.66
N PRO A 154 -27.37 13.41 -0.52
CA PRO A 154 -28.82 13.19 -0.38
C PRO A 154 -29.41 12.26 -1.45
N ARG A 155 -28.80 12.15 -2.64
CA ARG A 155 -29.23 11.22 -3.70
C ARG A 155 -29.08 9.75 -3.34
N TYR A 156 -28.19 9.37 -2.42
CA TYR A 156 -27.86 7.98 -2.13
C TYR A 156 -28.37 7.56 -0.74
N LEU A 157 -28.92 6.34 -0.65
CA LEU A 157 -29.27 5.74 0.63
C LEU A 157 -28.02 5.38 1.43
N ASN A 158 -27.95 5.83 2.68
CA ASN A 158 -26.90 5.48 3.64
C ASN A 158 -27.12 4.07 4.23
N VAL A 159 -26.27 3.64 5.16
CA VAL A 159 -26.40 2.30 5.78
C VAL A 159 -27.62 2.22 6.72
N GLN A 160 -27.82 3.22 7.58
CA GLN A 160 -28.94 3.26 8.52
C GLN A 160 -30.31 3.24 7.82
N GLU A 161 -30.47 3.99 6.73
CA GLU A 161 -31.69 3.98 5.91
C GLU A 161 -31.94 2.57 5.32
N ARG A 162 -30.88 1.82 4.99
CA ARG A 162 -31.00 0.45 4.48
C ARG A 162 -31.36 -0.55 5.58
N GLU A 163 -30.83 -0.36 6.79
CA GLU A 163 -31.21 -1.14 7.97
C GLU A 163 -32.69 -0.89 8.30
N LEU A 164 -33.11 0.36 8.33
CA LEU A 164 -34.50 0.74 8.55
C LEU A 164 -35.46 0.19 7.47
N ILE A 165 -35.04 0.17 6.20
CA ILE A 165 -35.79 -0.51 5.13
C ILE A 165 -35.98 -2.00 5.45
N ARG A 166 -34.93 -2.68 5.94
CA ARG A 166 -35.01 -4.12 6.30
C ARG A 166 -35.95 -4.35 7.46
N ASP A 167 -35.84 -3.57 8.52
CA ASP A 167 -36.66 -3.72 9.72
C ASP A 167 -38.14 -3.48 9.39
N LEU A 168 -38.43 -2.41 8.65
CA LEU A 168 -39.79 -2.12 8.21
C LEU A 168 -40.33 -3.18 7.23
N GLN A 169 -39.49 -3.75 6.37
CA GLN A 169 -39.89 -4.88 5.53
C GLN A 169 -40.23 -6.12 6.37
N ALA A 170 -39.46 -6.41 7.42
CA ALA A 170 -39.69 -7.54 8.32
C ALA A 170 -41.01 -7.40 9.09
N THR A 171 -41.43 -6.17 9.40
CA THR A 171 -42.75 -5.87 10.00
C THR A 171 -43.92 -5.93 9.00
N GLY A 172 -43.67 -6.24 7.72
CA GLY A 172 -44.70 -6.29 6.69
C GLY A 172 -45.13 -4.92 6.14
N SER A 173 -44.34 -3.86 6.37
CA SER A 173 -44.66 -2.52 5.86
C SER A 173 -44.60 -2.46 4.32
N SER A 174 -45.58 -1.80 3.71
CA SER A 174 -45.57 -1.55 2.26
C SER A 174 -44.45 -0.60 1.85
N VAL A 175 -43.98 -0.70 0.60
CA VAL A 175 -42.94 0.19 0.03
C VAL A 175 -43.27 1.68 0.23
N ARG A 176 -44.55 2.06 0.10
CA ARG A 176 -45.02 3.44 0.31
C ARG A 176 -44.94 3.86 1.77
N ALA A 177 -45.26 2.97 2.70
CA ALA A 177 -45.11 3.23 4.13
C ALA A 177 -43.64 3.40 4.51
N ILE A 178 -42.79 2.47 4.07
CA ILE A 178 -41.33 2.53 4.28
C ILE A 178 -40.78 3.87 3.80
N ALA A 179 -41.11 4.26 2.57
CA ALA A 179 -40.64 5.50 1.95
C ALA A 179 -41.04 6.75 2.74
N ARG A 180 -42.27 6.80 3.28
CA ARG A 180 -42.71 7.90 4.15
C ARG A 180 -41.90 7.96 5.44
N THR A 181 -41.69 6.82 6.10
CA THR A 181 -40.93 6.74 7.36
C THR A 181 -39.49 7.22 7.19
N ILE A 182 -38.84 6.86 6.09
CA ILE A 182 -37.44 7.25 5.82
C ILE A 182 -37.32 8.62 5.12
N GLY A 183 -38.42 9.31 4.82
CA GLY A 183 -38.41 10.60 4.12
C GLY A 183 -37.93 10.53 2.66
N ARG A 184 -38.18 9.43 1.95
CA ARG A 184 -37.73 9.20 0.56
C ARG A 184 -38.90 8.95 -0.39
N SER A 185 -38.62 9.02 -1.69
CA SER A 185 -39.61 8.65 -2.70
C SER A 185 -39.87 7.12 -2.67
N PRO A 186 -41.13 6.66 -2.88
CA PRO A 186 -41.42 5.22 -3.02
C PRO A 186 -40.62 4.56 -4.14
N SER A 187 -40.30 5.30 -5.20
CA SER A 187 -39.48 4.83 -6.32
C SER A 187 -38.04 4.52 -5.89
N THR A 188 -37.50 5.24 -4.90
CA THR A 188 -36.16 5.01 -4.36
C THR A 188 -36.12 3.66 -3.63
N VAL A 189 -37.09 3.41 -2.75
CA VAL A 189 -37.19 2.17 -1.98
C VAL A 189 -37.46 0.98 -2.89
N SER A 190 -38.40 1.10 -3.84
CA SER A 190 -38.69 0.05 -4.81
C SER A 190 -37.46 -0.35 -5.63
N ARG A 191 -36.74 0.63 -6.20
CA ARG A 191 -35.52 0.38 -6.99
C ARG A 191 -34.38 -0.18 -6.15
N GLU A 192 -34.31 0.20 -4.88
CA GLU A 192 -33.32 -0.31 -3.94
C GLU A 192 -33.53 -1.81 -3.69
N LEU A 193 -34.75 -2.19 -3.29
CA LEU A 193 -35.13 -3.58 -3.05
C LEU A 193 -34.95 -4.42 -4.33
N ALA A 194 -35.49 -3.96 -5.47
CA ALA A 194 -35.43 -4.70 -6.72
C ALA A 194 -33.99 -5.00 -7.20
N ARG A 195 -33.02 -4.12 -6.92
CA ARG A 195 -31.63 -4.27 -7.41
C ARG A 195 -30.70 -4.98 -6.44
N ASN A 196 -31.07 -5.07 -5.17
CA ASN A 196 -30.15 -5.47 -4.11
C ASN A 196 -30.65 -6.62 -3.24
N THR A 197 -31.93 -6.98 -3.29
CA THR A 197 -32.44 -8.21 -2.68
C THR A 197 -31.76 -9.42 -3.30
N ASP A 198 -31.29 -10.31 -2.44
CA ASP A 198 -30.72 -11.58 -2.83
C ASP A 198 -31.84 -12.64 -2.97
N PRO A 199 -31.83 -13.47 -4.02
CA PRO A 199 -32.87 -14.49 -4.22
C PRO A 199 -32.98 -15.51 -3.08
N LEU A 200 -31.86 -15.82 -2.40
CA LEU A 200 -31.81 -16.85 -1.36
C LEU A 200 -31.82 -16.25 0.04
N LEU A 201 -31.09 -15.16 0.26
CA LEU A 201 -30.90 -14.56 1.58
C LEU A 201 -31.79 -13.35 1.86
N GLY A 202 -32.59 -12.92 0.88
CA GLY A 202 -33.44 -11.75 1.00
C GLY A 202 -32.66 -10.42 1.01
N TYR A 203 -33.25 -9.40 1.62
CA TYR A 203 -32.66 -8.06 1.63
C TYR A 203 -31.63 -7.90 2.75
N LEU A 204 -30.35 -7.77 2.36
CA LEU A 204 -29.22 -7.60 3.28
C LEU A 204 -28.63 -6.18 3.20
N PRO A 205 -28.80 -5.31 4.22
CA PRO A 205 -28.41 -3.90 4.18
C PRO A 205 -26.93 -3.65 3.83
N HIS A 206 -26.00 -4.30 4.53
CA HIS A 206 -24.56 -4.14 4.25
C HIS A 206 -24.16 -4.74 2.90
N GLY A 207 -24.80 -5.83 2.47
CA GLY A 207 -24.61 -6.41 1.14
C GLY A 207 -25.05 -5.45 0.05
N ALA A 208 -26.24 -4.87 0.21
CA ALA A 208 -26.81 -3.86 -0.67
C ALA A 208 -25.92 -2.60 -0.71
N HIS A 209 -25.43 -2.13 0.43
CA HIS A 209 -24.54 -0.97 0.52
C HIS A 209 -23.21 -1.21 -0.22
N ARG A 210 -22.59 -2.39 -0.06
CA ARG A 210 -21.38 -2.77 -0.81
C ARG A 210 -21.64 -2.83 -2.31
N LYS A 211 -22.73 -3.47 -2.75
CA LYS A 211 -23.15 -3.53 -4.17
C LYS A 211 -23.35 -2.12 -4.74
N ALA A 212 -24.01 -1.23 -4.01
CA ALA A 212 -24.22 0.16 -4.40
C ALA A 212 -22.90 0.96 -4.48
N ALA A 213 -21.99 0.80 -3.52
CA ALA A 213 -20.67 1.42 -3.54
C ALA A 213 -19.83 0.98 -4.75
N THR A 214 -19.82 -0.32 -5.06
CA THR A 214 -19.11 -0.86 -6.22
C THR A 214 -19.67 -0.30 -7.53
N ARG A 215 -20.99 -0.26 -7.72
CA ARG A 215 -21.62 0.28 -8.93
C ARG A 215 -21.38 1.78 -9.11
N ARG A 216 -21.30 2.55 -8.01
CA ARG A 216 -21.02 4.00 -8.06
C ARG A 216 -19.64 4.32 -8.63
N ARG A 217 -18.65 3.46 -8.41
CA ARG A 217 -17.28 3.69 -8.90
C ARG A 217 -17.19 3.83 -10.42
N ARG A 218 -18.18 3.32 -11.18
CA ARG A 218 -18.27 3.36 -12.65
C ARG A 218 -16.89 3.36 -13.34
N PRO A 219 -16.02 2.37 -13.07
CA PRO A 219 -14.73 2.33 -13.71
C PRO A 219 -14.96 2.16 -15.21
N LYS A 220 -14.62 3.16 -16.01
CA LYS A 220 -14.52 2.99 -17.46
C LYS A 220 -13.33 2.05 -17.70
N SER A 221 -13.55 0.95 -18.42
CA SER A 221 -12.45 0.13 -18.92
C SER A 221 -11.54 1.03 -19.76
N ALA A 222 -10.25 1.04 -19.47
CA ALA A 222 -9.31 1.81 -20.29
C ALA A 222 -9.29 1.21 -21.70
N LYS A 223 -9.24 2.06 -22.73
CA LYS A 223 -9.37 1.63 -24.14
C LYS A 223 -8.32 0.59 -24.55
N LEU A 224 -7.13 0.64 -23.94
CA LEU A 224 -6.01 -0.27 -24.17
C LEU A 224 -5.87 -1.38 -23.11
N ALA A 225 -6.84 -1.53 -22.19
CA ALA A 225 -6.81 -2.61 -21.19
C ALA A 225 -7.35 -3.94 -21.74
N ILE A 226 -8.27 -3.88 -22.71
CA ILE A 226 -8.87 -5.06 -23.33
C ILE A 226 -8.00 -5.45 -24.54
N GLU A 227 -7.73 -6.76 -24.71
CA GLU A 227 -7.09 -7.28 -25.92
C GLU A 227 -7.97 -6.94 -27.12
N SER A 228 -7.48 -6.05 -27.97
CA SER A 228 -8.20 -5.49 -29.12
C SER A 228 -7.21 -5.21 -30.25
N GLY A 229 -7.70 -5.12 -31.49
CA GLY A 229 -6.85 -4.80 -32.64
C GLY A 229 -6.06 -3.49 -32.45
N LEU A 230 -6.69 -2.48 -31.83
CA LEU A 230 -6.03 -1.24 -31.43
C LEU A 230 -4.89 -1.46 -30.44
N ARG A 231 -5.10 -2.29 -29.41
CA ARG A 231 -4.06 -2.57 -28.41
C ARG A 231 -2.86 -3.28 -29.03
N ASN A 232 -3.10 -4.23 -29.92
CA ASN A 232 -2.04 -4.95 -30.62
C ASN A 232 -1.24 -4.00 -31.51
N TYR A 233 -1.91 -3.16 -32.29
CA TYR A 233 -1.27 -2.14 -33.12
C TYR A 233 -0.36 -1.22 -32.29
N VAL A 234 -0.89 -0.66 -31.19
CA VAL A 234 -0.11 0.20 -30.29
C VAL A 234 1.07 -0.56 -29.69
N LYS A 235 0.88 -1.83 -29.28
CA LYS A 235 1.96 -2.68 -28.77
C LYS A 235 3.07 -2.86 -29.79
N ASP A 236 2.72 -3.23 -31.03
CA ASP A 236 3.67 -3.55 -32.08
C ASP A 236 4.47 -2.32 -32.50
N LYS A 237 3.81 -1.16 -32.65
CA LYS A 237 4.51 0.09 -32.97
C LYS A 237 5.42 0.58 -31.84
N LEU A 238 5.00 0.42 -30.57
CA LEU A 238 5.88 0.72 -29.44
C LEU A 238 7.11 -0.21 -29.37
N LEU A 239 6.97 -1.48 -29.75
CA LEU A 239 8.11 -2.40 -29.88
C LEU A 239 9.08 -1.97 -30.98
N LEU A 240 8.57 -1.36 -32.05
CA LEU A 240 9.35 -0.74 -33.11
C LEU A 240 9.91 0.65 -32.74
N ARG A 241 9.86 1.04 -31.46
CA ARG A 241 10.37 2.31 -30.91
C ARG A 241 9.64 3.57 -31.43
N TRP A 242 8.42 3.44 -31.92
CA TRP A 242 7.62 4.62 -32.31
C TRP A 242 7.21 5.40 -31.06
N SER A 243 7.19 6.74 -31.18
CA SER A 243 6.68 7.61 -30.11
C SER A 243 5.16 7.48 -30.00
N PRO A 244 4.57 7.65 -28.81
CA PRO A 244 3.12 7.71 -28.63
C PRO A 244 2.41 8.72 -29.55
N GLU A 245 3.04 9.85 -29.86
CA GLU A 245 2.53 10.86 -30.81
C GLU A 245 2.49 10.32 -32.23
N GLN A 246 3.57 9.68 -32.69
CA GLN A 246 3.63 9.06 -34.02
C GLN A 246 2.52 8.01 -34.18
N ILE A 247 2.33 7.17 -33.16
CA ILE A 247 1.29 6.15 -33.17
C ILE A 247 -0.11 6.78 -33.22
N SER A 248 -0.37 7.80 -32.39
CA SER A 248 -1.66 8.49 -32.37
C SER A 248 -2.00 9.15 -33.70
N HIS A 249 -1.01 9.74 -34.39
CA HIS A 249 -1.20 10.39 -35.69
C HIS A 249 -1.45 9.37 -36.80
N THR A 250 -0.57 8.37 -36.88
CA THR A 250 -0.61 7.34 -37.94
C THR A 250 -1.91 6.54 -37.88
N LEU A 251 -2.47 6.32 -36.69
CA LEU A 251 -3.77 5.65 -36.53
C LEU A 251 -4.93 6.41 -37.22
N VAL A 252 -4.84 7.74 -37.33
CA VAL A 252 -5.86 8.55 -38.04
C VAL A 252 -5.68 8.44 -39.55
N GLU A 253 -4.44 8.34 -40.03
CA GLU A 253 -4.09 8.24 -41.45
C GLU A 253 -4.32 6.83 -42.01
N GLU A 254 -3.92 5.78 -41.29
CA GLU A 254 -4.06 4.38 -41.73
C GLU A 254 -5.50 3.84 -41.56
N PHE A 255 -6.28 4.41 -40.63
CA PHE A 255 -7.64 3.94 -40.33
C PHE A 255 -8.67 5.09 -40.27
N PRO A 256 -8.85 5.85 -41.37
CA PRO A 256 -9.72 7.04 -41.37
C PRO A 256 -11.18 6.70 -41.03
N ASP A 257 -11.69 5.58 -41.56
CA ASP A 257 -13.08 5.14 -41.44
C ASP A 257 -13.39 4.35 -40.16
N ARG A 258 -12.38 4.10 -39.31
CA ARG A 258 -12.52 3.24 -38.13
C ARG A 258 -12.29 4.02 -36.84
N PRO A 259 -13.30 4.75 -36.33
CA PRO A 259 -13.17 5.56 -35.13
C PRO A 259 -12.79 4.74 -33.88
N GLU A 260 -13.10 3.44 -33.86
CA GLU A 260 -12.67 2.52 -32.81
C GLU A 260 -11.14 2.41 -32.68
N MET A 261 -10.38 2.65 -33.75
CA MET A 261 -8.91 2.62 -33.79
C MET A 261 -8.26 3.93 -33.28
N ARG A 262 -9.04 4.97 -32.98
CA ARG A 262 -8.47 6.24 -32.51
C ARG A 262 -8.02 6.16 -31.06
N VAL A 263 -6.82 6.62 -30.72
CA VAL A 263 -6.36 6.72 -29.33
C VAL A 263 -5.53 7.99 -29.20
N SER A 264 -5.66 8.71 -28.08
CA SER A 264 -4.82 9.88 -27.84
C SER A 264 -3.45 9.47 -27.33
N THR A 265 -2.43 10.30 -27.60
CA THR A 265 -1.08 10.19 -27.03
C THR A 265 -1.12 9.97 -25.51
N GLU A 266 -1.92 10.77 -24.79
CA GLU A 266 -2.07 10.66 -23.33
C GLU A 266 -2.62 9.29 -22.90
N THR A 267 -3.51 8.68 -23.68
CA THR A 267 -4.03 7.34 -23.37
C THR A 267 -2.96 6.26 -23.53
N ILE A 268 -2.07 6.41 -24.53
CA ILE A 268 -0.91 5.52 -24.72
C ILE A 268 0.06 5.69 -23.54
N TYR A 269 0.35 6.92 -23.12
CA TYR A 269 1.18 7.18 -21.93
C TYR A 269 0.57 6.61 -20.65
N GLN A 270 -0.74 6.81 -20.43
CA GLN A 270 -1.43 6.20 -19.29
C GLN A 270 -1.36 4.68 -19.32
N ALA A 271 -1.41 4.05 -20.50
CA ALA A 271 -1.25 2.60 -20.64
C ALA A 271 0.18 2.12 -20.36
N LEU A 272 1.19 2.95 -20.65
CA LEU A 272 2.60 2.67 -20.35
C LEU A 272 2.92 2.80 -18.85
N TYR A 273 2.38 3.83 -18.18
CA TYR A 273 2.74 4.15 -16.79
C TYR A 273 1.76 3.61 -15.73
N LEU A 274 0.48 3.46 -16.04
CA LEU A 274 -0.56 3.11 -15.07
C LEU A 274 -0.89 1.61 -15.09
N GLN A 275 0.04 0.82 -14.54
CA GLN A 275 -0.01 -0.65 -14.49
C GLN A 275 -1.26 -1.23 -13.79
N SER A 276 -1.85 -0.50 -12.86
CA SER A 276 -3.00 -0.91 -12.04
C SER A 276 -4.35 -0.95 -12.79
N ARG A 277 -4.38 -0.56 -14.08
CA ARG A 277 -5.57 -0.61 -14.95
C ARG A 277 -5.50 -1.66 -16.08
N GLY A 278 -4.54 -2.59 -16.04
CA GLY A 278 -4.37 -3.60 -17.09
C GLY A 278 -3.58 -3.12 -18.31
N GLY A 279 -2.63 -2.20 -18.11
CA GLY A 279 -1.79 -1.62 -19.17
C GLY A 279 -0.89 -2.64 -19.88
N LEU A 280 -0.33 -2.22 -21.03
CA LEU A 280 0.57 -3.03 -21.86
C LEU A 280 1.76 -3.53 -21.01
N LYS A 281 1.88 -4.86 -20.91
CA LYS A 281 2.84 -5.61 -20.09
C LYS A 281 4.28 -5.05 -20.10
N ARG A 282 5.03 -5.41 -19.03
CA ARG A 282 6.49 -5.27 -18.81
C ARG A 282 7.41 -5.45 -20.04
N GLU A 283 6.95 -6.15 -21.07
CA GLU A 283 7.66 -6.42 -22.33
C GLU A 283 8.02 -5.12 -23.08
N VAL A 284 7.09 -4.16 -23.18
CA VAL A 284 7.31 -2.91 -23.91
C VAL A 284 8.20 -1.94 -23.13
N GLN A 285 8.01 -1.87 -21.81
CA GLN A 285 8.84 -1.01 -20.95
C GLN A 285 10.30 -1.50 -20.91
N ALA A 286 10.54 -2.82 -20.95
CA ALA A 286 11.88 -3.38 -21.06
C ALA A 286 12.54 -3.12 -22.43
N ALA A 287 11.76 -3.16 -23.52
CA ALA A 287 12.25 -2.86 -24.86
C ALA A 287 12.68 -1.39 -24.99
N LEU A 288 11.97 -0.45 -24.35
CA LEU A 288 12.32 0.98 -24.37
C LEU A 288 13.58 1.32 -23.56
N HIS A 289 13.94 0.53 -22.56
CA HIS A 289 15.06 0.80 -21.64
C HIS A 289 16.37 0.06 -21.97
N ARG A 290 16.44 -0.75 -23.03
CA ARG A 290 17.71 -1.36 -23.47
C ARG A 290 18.50 -0.33 -24.29
N PRO A 291 19.70 0.12 -23.83
CA PRO A 291 20.67 0.77 -24.71
C PRO A 291 21.27 -0.30 -25.64
N ASP A 292 21.60 0.10 -26.86
CA ASP A 292 22.18 -0.79 -27.87
C ASP A 292 23.54 -1.35 -27.37
N PRO A 293 23.88 -2.61 -27.68
CA PRO A 293 25.25 -3.08 -27.53
C PRO A 293 26.17 -2.32 -28.51
N PRO A 294 27.46 -2.12 -28.16
CA PRO A 294 28.40 -1.31 -28.94
C PRO A 294 28.67 -1.88 -30.33
#